data_AF-A7VTD2-F1
#
_entry.id   AF-A7VTD2-F1
#
_cell.length_a   1.000
_cell.length_b   1.000
_cell.length_c   1.000
_cell.angle_alpha   90.00
_cell.angle_beta   90.00
_cell.angle_gamma   90.00
#
_symmetry.space_group_name_H-M   'P 1'
#
loop_
_entity.id
_entity.type
_entity.pdbx_description
1 polymer ?
#
loop_
_entity_poly.entity_id
_entity_poly.type
_entity_poly.pdbx_seq_one_letter_code
_entity_poly.pdbx_strand_id
1 'polypeptide(L)' 'MDDVMYYESFDRERNRVPKTEALEYAMERCGITRVRDKPLDQEFSAMLVEWYFSDWCPVYQEEGEKTEWL' A
#
# COMPACT_ATOMS: atom_id res chain seq x y z
N MET A 1 -3.28 0.69 15.12
CA MET A 1 -3.52 1.54 13.94
C MET A 1 -2.39 1.19 12.99
N ASP A 2 -2.71 1.00 11.72
CA ASP A 2 -1.79 0.33 10.81
C ASP A 2 -0.92 1.42 10.18
N ASP A 3 0.21 1.72 10.86
CA ASP A 3 1.08 2.89 10.69
C ASP A 3 1.96 2.83 9.42
N VAL A 4 1.61 1.94 8.49
CA VAL A 4 2.26 1.81 7.18
C VAL A 4 1.95 3.05 6.34
N MET A 5 2.98 3.75 5.90
CA MET A 5 2.88 4.90 5.03
C MET A 5 3.05 4.52 3.56
N TYR A 6 3.99 3.61 3.27
CA TYR A 6 4.31 3.15 1.93
C TYR A 6 4.64 1.66 1.91
N TYR A 7 4.46 1.03 0.76
CA TYR A 7 5.08 -0.24 0.42
C TYR A 7 6.27 0.03 -0.51
N GLU A 8 7.44 -0.51 -0.19
CA GLU A 8 8.65 -0.41 -1.01
C GLU A 8 9.04 -1.77 -1.59
N SER A 9 9.25 -1.87 -2.90
CA SER A 9 9.64 -3.13 -3.55
C SER A 9 11.11 -3.44 -3.28
N PHE A 10 11.45 -4.73 -3.24
CA PHE A 10 12.85 -5.19 -3.15
C PHE A 10 13.58 -5.18 -4.50
N ASP A 11 12.96 -4.68 -5.57
CA ASP A 11 13.58 -4.65 -6.89
C ASP A 11 14.68 -3.57 -6.97
N ARG A 12 15.51 -3.63 -8.04
CA ARG A 12 16.62 -2.67 -8.24
C ARG A 12 16.13 -1.23 -8.49
N GLU A 13 14.90 -1.07 -8.97
CA GLU A 13 14.32 0.23 -9.30
C GLU A 13 13.60 0.88 -8.10
N ARG A 14 13.33 0.10 -7.04
CA ARG A 14 12.66 0.46 -5.78
C ARG A 14 11.39 1.27 -6.03
N ASN A 15 10.34 0.57 -6.43
CA ASN A 15 9.01 1.15 -6.52
C ASN A 15 8.47 1.44 -5.12
N ARG A 16 7.82 2.59 -4.96
CA ARG A 16 7.17 3.01 -3.71
C ARG A 16 5.71 3.32 -3.98
N VAL A 17 4.82 2.72 -3.17
CA VAL A 17 3.37 2.92 -3.29
C VAL A 17 2.82 3.40 -1.96
N PRO A 18 2.19 4.59 -1.88
CA PRO A 18 1.50 5.05 -0.68
C PRO A 18 0.40 4.09 -0.26
N LYS A 19 0.19 3.89 1.05
CA LYS A 19 -0.88 3.03 1.55
C LYS A 19 -2.26 3.43 1.03
N THR A 20 -2.50 4.73 0.88
CA THR A 20 -3.76 5.28 0.34
C THR A 20 -4.04 4.87 -1.09
N GLU A 21 -2.99 4.52 -1.86
CA GLU A 21 -3.06 4.13 -3.27
C GLU A 21 -2.86 2.62 -3.48
N ALA A 22 -2.48 1.89 -2.42
CA ALA A 22 -2.09 0.47 -2.48
C ALA A 22 -3.14 -0.41 -3.16
N LEU A 23 -4.43 -0.21 -2.84
CA LEU A 23 -5.51 -0.99 -3.44
C LEU A 23 -5.64 -0.75 -4.95
N GLU A 24 -5.61 0.51 -5.37
CA GLU A 24 -5.73 0.87 -6.79
C GLU A 24 -4.54 0.33 -7.59
N TYR A 25 -3.34 0.48 -7.03
CA TYR A 25 -2.12 -0.08 -7.62
C TYR A 25 -2.22 -1.61 -7.76
N ALA A 26 -2.60 -2.33 -6.70
CA ALA A 26 -2.73 -3.79 -6.75
C ALA A 26 -3.79 -4.23 -7.78
N MET A 27 -4.93 -3.54 -7.84
CA MET A 27 -5.98 -3.81 -8.83
C MET A 27 -5.48 -3.63 -10.27
N GLU A 28 -4.82 -2.51 -10.57
CA GLU A 28 -4.27 -2.24 -11.91
C GLU A 28 -3.26 -3.31 -12.32
N ARG A 29 -2.31 -3.64 -11.43
CA ARG A 29 -1.26 -4.63 -11.70
C ARG A 29 -1.79 -6.06 -11.82
N CYS A 30 -2.93 -6.36 -11.21
CA CYS A 30 -3.63 -7.64 -11.35
C CYS A 30 -4.67 -7.65 -12.49
N GLY A 31 -4.85 -6.55 -13.22
CA GLY A 31 -5.85 -6.44 -14.29
C GLY A 31 -7.30 -6.45 -13.81
N ILE A 32 -7.54 -6.10 -12.54
CA ILE A 32 -8.88 -6.11 -11.93
C ILE A 32 -9.57 -4.78 -12.23
N THR A 33 -10.59 -4.83 -13.09
CA THR A 33 -11.39 -3.65 -13.42
C THR A 33 -12.59 -3.52 -12.49
N ARG A 34 -12.81 -2.33 -11.92
CA ARG A 34 -14.04 -2.06 -11.17
C ARG A 34 -15.25 -2.08 -12.10
N VAL A 35 -16.26 -2.86 -11.73
CA VAL A 35 -17.59 -2.76 -12.34
C VAL A 35 -18.24 -1.48 -11.82
N ARG A 36 -18.63 -0.60 -12.74
CA ARG A 36 -19.33 0.65 -12.40
C ARG A 36 -20.57 0.32 -11.56
N ASP A 37 -20.79 1.09 -10.50
CA ASP A 37 -21.95 1.01 -9.59
C ASP A 37 -22.00 -0.24 -8.68
N LYS A 38 -20.95 -1.08 -8.66
CA LYS A 38 -20.82 -2.14 -7.66
C LYS A 38 -19.87 -1.71 -6.54
N PRO A 39 -20.31 -1.73 -5.26
CA PRO A 39 -19.40 -1.47 -4.16
C PRO A 39 -18.31 -2.53 -4.14
N LEU A 40 -17.07 -2.09 -3.87
CA LEU A 40 -15.95 -3.00 -3.69
C LEU A 40 -16.05 -3.61 -2.30
N ASP A 41 -15.97 -4.94 -2.25
CA ASP A 41 -16.01 -5.67 -0.99
C ASP A 41 -14.76 -5.36 -0.15
N GLN A 42 -14.97 -5.10 1.16
CA GLN A 42 -13.90 -4.65 2.06
C GLN A 42 -12.92 -5.78 2.38
N GLU A 43 -13.41 -7.01 2.56
CA GLU A 43 -12.59 -8.17 2.85
C GLU A 43 -11.70 -8.51 1.65
N PHE A 44 -12.30 -8.51 0.45
CA PHE A 44 -11.55 -8.64 -0.80
C PHE A 44 -10.48 -7.55 -0.96
N SER A 45 -10.81 -6.31 -0.66
CA SER A 45 -9.88 -5.18 -0.76
C SER A 45 -8.67 -5.36 0.16
N ALA A 46 -8.91 -5.76 1.41
CA ALA A 46 -7.86 -5.99 2.39
C ALA A 46 -6.97 -7.18 1.98
N MET A 47 -7.59 -8.32 1.62
CA MET A 47 -6.87 -9.51 1.18
C MET A 47 -6.02 -9.26 -0.07
N LEU A 48 -6.52 -8.49 -1.03
CA LEU A 48 -5.78 -8.18 -2.25
C LEU A 48 -4.52 -7.35 -1.95
N VAL A 49 -4.64 -6.33 -1.09
CA VAL A 49 -3.49 -5.50 -0.69
C VAL A 49 -2.49 -6.34 0.09
N GLU A 50 -2.96 -7.13 1.08
CA GLU A 50 -2.10 -8.00 1.89
C GLU A 50 -1.34 -9.01 1.01
N TRP A 51 -2.01 -9.64 0.07
CA TRP A 51 -1.40 -10.61 -0.83
C TRP A 51 -0.44 -9.96 -1.83
N TYR A 52 -0.82 -8.86 -2.47
CA TYR A 52 0.01 -8.24 -3.51
C TYR A 52 1.32 -7.69 -2.96
N PHE A 53 1.25 -7.08 -1.76
CA PHE A 53 2.40 -6.48 -1.10
C PHE A 53 3.08 -7.42 -0.09
N SER A 54 2.75 -8.72 -0.06
CA SER A 54 3.38 -9.68 0.85
C SER A 54 4.89 -9.76 0.69
N ASP A 55 5.35 -9.50 -0.54
CA ASP A 55 6.76 -9.53 -0.93
C ASP A 55 7.36 -8.12 -1.01
N TRP A 56 6.73 -7.13 -0.38
CA TRP A 56 7.23 -5.75 -0.31
C TRP A 56 7.52 -5.37 1.13
N CYS A 57 8.41 -4.39 1.32
CA CYS A 57 8.73 -3.86 2.65
C CYS A 57 7.71 -2.79 3.06
N PRO A 58 6.89 -2.99 4.10
CA PRO A 58 6.07 -1.93 4.65
C PRO A 58 6.95 -0.91 5.37
N VAL A 59 6.85 0.36 4.97
CA VAL A 59 7.56 1.48 5.60
C VAL A 59 6.58 2.22 6.50
N TYR A 60 6.90 2.28 7.79
CA TYR A 60 6.09 2.90 8.82
C TYR A 60 6.50 4.36 9.05
N GLN A 61 5.59 5.19 9.54
CA GLN A 61 5.96 6.52 10.04
C GLN A 61 6.83 6.33 11.29
N GLU A 62 8.09 6.78 11.27
CA GLU A 62 8.90 6.78 12.49
C GLU A 62 8.25 7.74 13.50
N GLU A 63 7.80 7.20 14.65
CA GLU A 63 7.44 8.01 15.80
C GLU A 63 8.72 8.69 16.34
N GLY A 64 9.07 9.85 15.79
CA GLY A 64 10.00 10.78 16.43
C GLY A 64 11.20 11.25 15.62
N GLU A 65 10.99 11.88 14.46
CA GLU A 65 11.81 13.08 14.18
C GLU A 65 11.28 14.21 15.07
N LYS A 66 11.72 14.21 16.33
CA LYS A 66 11.67 15.40 17.16
C LYS A 66 12.66 16.39 16.56
N THR A 67 12.19 17.16 15.59
CA THR A 67 12.84 18.38 15.12
C THR A 67 13.04 19.30 16.31
N GLU A 68 14.24 19.36 16.87
CA GLU A 68 14.72 20.46 17.71
C GLU A 68 16.24 20.30 17.93
N TRP A 69 17.01 20.61 16.89
CA TRP A 69 18.35 21.18 17.09
C TRP A 69 18.25 22.69 16.95
N LEU A 70 17.78 23.38 18.00
CA LEU A 70 18.05 24.80 18.25
C LEU A 70 18.06 25.05 19.76
#